data_AF-A0A530BPA5-F1
#
_entry.id   AF-A0A530BPA5-F1
#
_cell.length_a   1.000
_cell.length_b   1.000
_cell.length_c   1.000
_cell.angle_alpha   90.00
_cell.angle_beta   90.00
_cell.angle_gamma   90.00
#
_symmetry.space_group_name_H-M   'P 1'
#
loop_
_entity.id
_entity.type
_entity.pdbx_description
1 polymer ?
#
loop_
_entity_poly.entity_id
_entity_poly.type
_entity_poly.pdbx_seq_one_letter_code
_entity_poly.pdbx_strand_id
1 'polypeptide(L)'
;MMSDQKISVAASPAASSPSVPAAPAARRVDPLAIIVRFQSLIGLVLVAIGGVIFSPRRHGEISFLNPDNIANIVRAVSETGIIAIGMTFVIITAGIDLSVGAVLGLSAVVTATMMISGGFGLIATILAVLVMGVVFGIVQGTISTRFRLEPFIVTLAGLQAARGLALIVSGNQYINISYGDGPGLAPPVFAVLGERLFDNTVPVATIVFIAFAAIATVVLNTTRFGRYVF
;
A
#
# COMPACT_ATOMS: atom_id res chain seq x y z
N MET A 1 76.45 -52.06 33.73
CA MET A 1 76.65 -51.03 34.76
C MET A 1 75.57 -49.98 34.53
N MET A 2 74.35 -50.17 35.06
CA MET A 2 73.89 -49.71 36.38
C MET A 2 74.31 -48.26 36.67
N SER A 3 73.36 -47.32 36.56
CA SER A 3 73.11 -46.27 37.57
C SER A 3 71.99 -45.30 37.14
N ASP A 4 70.90 -45.35 37.90
CA ASP A 4 70.05 -44.23 38.32
C ASP A 4 69.12 -43.51 37.33
N GLN A 5 67.94 -44.12 37.17
CA GLN A 5 66.71 -43.47 36.75
C GLN A 5 66.15 -42.60 37.88
N LYS A 6 66.42 -41.29 37.82
CA LYS A 6 65.71 -40.29 38.66
C LYS A 6 64.27 -40.14 38.15
N ILE A 7 63.32 -40.60 38.96
CA ILE A 7 61.88 -40.38 38.77
C ILE A 7 61.62 -38.89 39.00
N SER A 8 61.49 -38.12 37.91
CA SER A 8 61.00 -36.74 37.94
C SER A 8 59.49 -36.76 38.05
N VAL A 9 58.96 -36.48 39.24
CA VAL A 9 57.52 -36.27 39.46
C VAL A 9 57.11 -35.00 38.73
N ALA A 10 56.53 -35.16 37.53
CA ALA A 10 55.94 -34.05 36.79
C ALA A 10 54.71 -33.54 37.54
N ALA A 11 54.74 -32.27 37.94
CA ALA A 11 53.62 -31.60 38.58
C ALA A 11 52.39 -31.60 37.64
N SER A 12 51.24 -31.96 38.18
CA SER A 12 49.95 -31.95 37.47
C SER A 12 49.64 -30.52 36.98
N PRO A 13 49.19 -30.31 35.73
CA PRO A 13 48.84 -28.98 35.25
C PRO A 13 47.60 -28.50 36.00
N ALA A 14 47.73 -27.36 36.69
CA ALA A 14 46.61 -26.70 37.33
C ALA A 14 45.52 -26.40 36.30
N ALA A 15 44.33 -26.96 36.51
CA ALA A 15 43.16 -26.73 35.68
C ALA A 15 42.83 -25.23 35.69
N SER A 16 42.86 -24.59 34.51
CA SER A 16 42.45 -23.21 34.33
C SER A 16 40.95 -23.10 34.63
N SER A 17 40.59 -22.30 35.63
CA SER A 17 39.20 -21.99 35.97
C SER A 17 38.45 -21.40 34.76
N PRO A 18 37.17 -21.75 34.52
CA PRO A 18 36.40 -21.23 33.40
C PRO A 18 36.24 -19.72 33.54
N SER A 19 36.67 -18.98 32.51
CA SER A 19 36.47 -17.53 32.42
C SER A 19 34.98 -17.23 32.33
N VAL A 20 34.45 -16.51 33.31
CA VAL A 20 33.07 -16.01 33.29
C VAL A 20 32.87 -15.12 32.04
N PRO A 21 31.85 -15.35 31.19
CA PRO A 21 31.59 -14.50 30.04
C PRO A 21 31.35 -13.06 30.50
N ALA A 22 32.07 -12.10 29.91
CA ALA A 22 31.88 -10.68 30.18
C ALA A 22 30.43 -10.27 29.90
N ALA A 23 29.82 -9.52 30.83
CA ALA A 23 28.45 -9.04 30.70
C ALA A 23 28.26 -8.23 29.40
N PRO A 24 27.12 -8.36 28.71
CA PRO A 24 26.88 -7.66 27.44
C PRO A 24 26.94 -6.16 27.66
N ALA A 25 27.82 -5.49 26.91
CA ALA A 25 27.97 -4.03 26.96
C ALA A 25 26.64 -3.34 26.65
N ALA A 26 26.25 -2.37 27.47
CA ALA A 26 25.01 -1.62 27.31
C ALA A 26 24.94 -0.99 25.90
N ARG A 27 23.93 -1.38 25.13
CA ARG A 27 23.71 -0.94 23.74
C ARG A 27 23.46 0.57 23.72
N ARG A 28 24.46 1.37 23.32
CA ARG A 28 24.29 2.82 23.12
C ARG A 28 23.27 3.05 21.99
N VAL A 29 22.22 3.82 22.28
CA VAL A 29 21.25 4.26 21.27
C VAL A 29 21.93 5.27 20.35
N ASP A 30 22.04 4.92 19.07
CA ASP A 30 22.53 5.83 18.04
C ASP A 30 21.38 6.76 17.61
N PRO A 31 21.46 8.08 17.89
CA PRO A 31 20.40 9.02 17.53
C PRO A 31 20.18 9.11 16.01
N LEU A 32 21.22 8.90 15.19
CA LEU A 32 21.08 8.85 13.74
C LEU A 32 20.27 7.62 13.31
N ALA A 33 20.48 6.47 13.95
CA ALA A 33 19.69 5.27 13.68
C ALA A 33 18.21 5.44 14.07
N ILE A 34 17.92 6.18 15.13
CA ILE A 34 16.54 6.52 15.53
C ILE A 34 15.89 7.45 14.48
N ILE A 35 16.60 8.49 14.02
CA ILE A 35 16.09 9.42 13.01
C ILE A 35 15.80 8.70 11.69
N VAL A 36 16.74 7.89 11.20
CA VAL A 36 16.57 7.13 9.94
C VAL A 36 15.41 6.14 10.04
N ARG A 37 15.23 5.51 11.21
CA ARG A 37 14.12 4.57 11.44
C ARG A 37 12.74 5.24 11.40
N PHE A 38 12.64 6.48 11.89
CA PHE A 38 11.38 7.22 11.97
C PHE A 38 11.26 8.36 10.95
N GLN A 39 12.10 8.38 9.92
CA GLN A 39 12.15 9.46 8.92
C GLN A 39 10.79 9.76 8.29
N SER A 40 9.95 8.75 8.06
CA SER A 40 8.61 8.90 7.50
C SER A 40 7.65 9.58 8.49
N LEU A 41 7.72 9.22 9.78
CA LEU A 41 6.93 9.86 10.84
C LEU A 41 7.40 11.30 11.08
N ILE A 42 8.71 11.53 11.09
CA ILE A 42 9.28 12.88 11.20
C ILE A 42 8.81 13.74 10.03
N GLY A 43 8.90 13.21 8.80
CA GLY A 43 8.38 13.89 7.61
C GLY A 43 6.89 14.21 7.71
N LEU A 44 6.07 13.25 8.17
CA LEU A 44 4.63 13.45 8.40
C LEU A 44 4.37 14.57 9.43
N VAL A 45 5.07 14.57 10.56
CA VAL A 45 4.93 15.59 11.61
C VAL A 45 5.33 16.96 11.07
N LEU A 46 6.44 17.06 10.32
CA LEU A 46 6.88 18.31 9.71
C LEU A 46 5.86 18.84 8.71
N VAL A 47 5.30 17.98 7.85
CA VAL A 47 4.24 18.35 6.90
C VAL A 47 2.98 18.80 7.64
N ALA A 48 2.58 18.11 8.72
CA ALA A 48 1.43 18.49 9.52
C ALA A 48 1.62 19.85 10.22
N ILE A 49 2.79 20.08 10.83
CA ILE A 49 3.14 21.36 11.46
C ILE A 49 3.15 22.47 10.41
N GLY A 50 3.80 22.23 9.25
CA GLY A 50 3.78 23.16 8.13
C GLY A 50 2.36 23.46 7.66
N GLY A 51 1.52 22.43 7.51
CA GLY A 51 0.10 22.58 7.17
C GLY A 51 -0.65 23.47 8.16
N VAL A 52 -0.43 23.31 9.47
CA VAL A 52 -1.05 24.16 10.50
C VAL A 52 -0.53 25.60 10.46
N ILE A 53 0.77 25.80 10.31
CA ILE A 53 1.41 27.13 10.35
C ILE A 53 1.07 27.95 9.10
N PHE A 54 1.16 27.34 7.92
CA PHE A 54 1.02 28.03 6.63
C PHE A 54 -0.42 28.01 6.09
N SER A 55 -1.34 27.29 6.72
CA SER A 55 -2.74 27.24 6.25
C SER A 55 -3.44 28.58 6.39
N PRO A 56 -4.22 29.00 5.36
CA PRO A 56 -5.15 30.11 5.48
C PRO A 56 -6.14 29.91 6.63
N ARG A 57 -6.45 30.98 7.34
CA ARG A 57 -7.49 31.00 8.37
C ARG A 57 -8.79 31.51 7.76
N ARG A 58 -9.87 30.75 7.90
CA ARG A 58 -11.21 31.12 7.44
C ARG A 58 -12.12 31.21 8.66
N HIS A 59 -12.72 32.38 8.90
CA HIS A 59 -13.56 32.66 10.09
C HIS A 59 -12.88 32.37 11.44
N GLY A 60 -11.56 32.57 11.54
CA GLY A 60 -10.79 32.31 12.77
C GLY A 60 -10.34 30.85 12.93
N GLU A 61 -10.80 29.94 12.08
CA GLU A 61 -10.40 28.54 12.08
C GLU A 61 -9.29 28.27 11.06
N ILE A 62 -8.37 27.36 11.40
CA ILE A 62 -7.29 26.94 10.50
C ILE A 62 -7.86 25.96 9.48
N SER A 63 -7.88 26.33 8.19
CA SER A 63 -8.46 25.51 7.11
C SER A 63 -7.88 24.08 7.06
N PHE A 64 -6.58 23.92 7.37
CA PHE A 64 -5.95 22.61 7.44
C PHE A 64 -6.58 21.67 8.48
N LEU A 65 -7.00 22.20 9.62
CA LEU A 65 -7.65 21.44 10.70
C LEU A 65 -9.17 21.35 10.55
N ASN A 66 -9.73 21.95 9.49
CA ASN A 66 -11.15 21.85 9.21
C ASN A 66 -11.55 20.37 9.03
N PRO A 67 -12.62 19.88 9.68
CA PRO A 67 -13.08 18.49 9.57
C PRO A 67 -13.26 18.02 8.13
N ASP A 68 -13.73 18.90 7.22
CA ASP A 68 -13.88 18.57 5.81
C ASP A 68 -12.53 18.33 5.13
N ASN A 69 -11.54 19.16 5.44
CA ASN A 69 -10.19 19.01 4.90
C ASN A 69 -9.54 17.72 5.41
N ILE A 70 -9.63 17.45 6.72
CA ILE A 70 -9.10 16.23 7.32
C ILE A 70 -9.76 15.00 6.70
N ALA A 71 -11.09 14.98 6.57
CA ALA A 71 -11.80 13.88 5.95
C ALA A 71 -11.40 13.67 4.48
N ASN A 72 -11.18 14.75 3.72
CA ASN A 72 -10.70 14.66 2.34
C ASN A 72 -9.27 14.11 2.25
N ILE A 73 -8.37 14.52 3.16
CA ILE A 73 -7.01 13.96 3.26
C ILE A 73 -7.09 12.46 3.59
N VAL A 74 -7.86 12.08 4.60
CA VAL A 74 -8.02 10.67 5.03
C VAL A 74 -8.59 9.83 3.88
N ARG A 75 -9.56 10.35 3.12
CA ARG A 75 -10.09 9.68 1.93
C ARG A 75 -9.01 9.45 0.88
N ALA A 76 -8.24 10.48 0.52
CA ALA A 76 -7.17 10.36 -0.47
C ALA A 76 -6.06 9.37 -0.03
N VAL A 77 -5.71 9.39 1.27
CA VAL A 77 -4.79 8.42 1.85
C VAL A 77 -5.36 7.01 1.81
N SER A 78 -6.67 6.84 2.03
CA SER A 78 -7.33 5.52 1.98
C SER A 78 -7.30 4.94 0.56
N GLU A 79 -7.59 5.75 -0.46
CA GLU A 79 -7.49 5.35 -1.87
C GLU A 79 -6.05 4.92 -2.23
N THR A 80 -5.07 5.72 -1.83
CA THR A 80 -3.63 5.40 -2.03
C THR A 80 -3.22 4.15 -1.23
N GLY A 81 -3.75 3.97 -0.03
CA GLY A 81 -3.47 2.85 0.86
C GLY A 81 -3.97 1.52 0.32
N ILE A 82 -5.17 1.49 -0.28
CA ILE A 82 -5.71 0.30 -0.95
C ILE A 82 -4.78 -0.14 -2.09
N ILE A 83 -4.31 0.83 -2.89
CA ILE A 83 -3.35 0.58 -3.96
C ILE A 83 -2.04 0.05 -3.39
N ALA A 84 -1.52 0.67 -2.33
CA ALA A 84 -0.28 0.27 -1.68
C ALA A 84 -0.35 -1.16 -1.12
N ILE A 85 -1.51 -1.61 -0.62
CA ILE A 85 -1.74 -3.00 -0.21
C ILE A 85 -1.55 -3.94 -1.42
N GLY A 86 -2.16 -3.63 -2.57
CA GLY A 86 -1.97 -4.41 -3.80
C GLY A 86 -0.49 -4.44 -4.23
N MET A 87 0.18 -3.28 -4.21
CA MET A 87 1.59 -3.15 -4.52
C MET A 87 2.50 -3.92 -3.56
N THR A 88 2.08 -4.13 -2.32
CA THR A 88 2.84 -4.94 -1.35
C THR A 88 3.04 -6.36 -1.89
N PHE A 89 2.01 -6.99 -2.47
CA PHE A 89 2.14 -8.31 -3.08
C PHE A 89 3.12 -8.31 -4.26
N VAL A 90 3.08 -7.27 -5.10
CA VAL A 90 4.00 -7.11 -6.24
C VAL A 90 5.45 -6.99 -5.76
N ILE A 91 5.70 -6.15 -4.75
CA ILE A 91 7.04 -5.89 -4.22
C ILE A 91 7.61 -7.12 -3.52
N ILE A 92 6.80 -7.86 -2.75
CA ILE A 92 7.28 -9.09 -2.09
C ILE A 92 7.77 -10.10 -3.14
N THR A 93 7.08 -10.20 -4.29
CA THR A 93 7.53 -11.03 -5.42
C THR A 93 8.70 -10.46 -6.23
N ALA A 94 9.38 -9.42 -5.73
CA ALA A 94 10.44 -8.66 -6.42
C ALA A 94 10.03 -8.05 -7.77
N GLY A 95 8.73 -7.80 -7.96
CA GLY A 95 8.18 -7.16 -9.15
C GLY A 95 8.10 -5.65 -9.05
N ILE A 96 7.82 -5.00 -10.19
CA ILE A 96 7.51 -3.57 -10.29
C ILE A 96 6.25 -3.43 -11.14
N ASP A 97 5.22 -2.78 -10.58
CA ASP A 97 4.00 -2.46 -11.31
C ASP A 97 3.84 -0.94 -11.48
N LEU A 98 4.13 -0.48 -12.70
CA LEU A 98 3.91 0.91 -13.09
C LEU A 98 2.45 1.18 -13.50
N SER A 99 1.74 0.14 -13.94
CA SER A 99 0.43 0.25 -14.59
C SER A 99 -0.70 0.62 -13.63
N VAL A 100 -0.52 0.40 -12.32
CA VAL A 100 -1.59 0.50 -11.32
C VAL A 100 -2.35 1.83 -11.34
N GLY A 101 -1.65 2.96 -11.53
CA GLY A 101 -2.29 4.27 -11.65
C GLY A 101 -3.10 4.43 -12.94
N ALA A 102 -2.65 3.86 -14.05
CA ALA A 102 -3.39 3.87 -15.30
C ALA A 102 -4.60 2.92 -15.27
N VAL A 103 -4.48 1.77 -14.60
CA VAL A 103 -5.59 0.84 -14.37
C VAL A 103 -6.65 1.46 -13.46
N LEU A 104 -6.24 2.22 -12.43
CA LEU A 104 -7.15 3.03 -11.62
C LEU A 104 -7.91 4.06 -12.48
N GLY A 105 -7.19 4.78 -13.35
CA GLY A 105 -7.81 5.74 -14.28
C GLY A 105 -8.80 5.08 -15.24
N LEU A 106 -8.42 3.96 -15.84
CA LEU A 106 -9.32 3.15 -16.68
C LEU A 106 -10.55 2.69 -15.90
N SER A 107 -10.37 2.24 -14.65
CA SER A 107 -11.46 1.83 -13.76
C SER A 107 -12.44 2.97 -13.49
N ALA A 108 -11.94 4.18 -13.25
CA ALA A 108 -12.77 5.36 -13.07
C ALA A 108 -13.58 5.70 -14.34
N VAL A 109 -12.93 5.66 -15.52
CA VAL A 109 -13.60 5.93 -16.80
C VAL A 109 -14.67 4.88 -17.09
N VAL A 110 -14.36 3.59 -16.95
CA VAL A 110 -15.32 2.49 -17.16
C VAL A 110 -16.50 2.60 -16.20
N THR A 111 -16.24 2.92 -14.93
CA THR A 111 -17.29 3.17 -13.94
C THR A 111 -18.21 4.30 -14.38
N ALA A 112 -17.63 5.44 -14.78
CA ALA A 112 -18.40 6.60 -15.22
C ALA A 112 -19.24 6.28 -16.47
N THR A 113 -18.64 5.66 -17.49
CA THR A 113 -19.33 5.29 -18.74
C THR A 113 -20.47 4.29 -18.49
N MET A 114 -20.25 3.26 -17.68
CA MET A 114 -21.28 2.27 -17.36
C MET A 114 -22.46 2.87 -16.58
N MET A 115 -22.17 3.74 -15.62
CA MET A 115 -23.22 4.34 -14.79
C MET A 115 -24.03 5.41 -15.53
N ILE A 116 -23.38 6.24 -16.34
CA ILE A 116 -24.01 7.41 -16.99
C ILE A 116 -24.63 7.04 -18.34
N SER A 117 -23.84 6.40 -19.21
CA SER A 117 -24.26 6.11 -20.59
C SER A 117 -24.91 4.74 -20.71
N GLY A 118 -24.46 3.77 -19.92
CA GLY A 118 -24.98 2.40 -19.95
C GLY A 118 -26.19 2.15 -19.05
N GLY A 119 -26.46 3.04 -18.09
CA GLY A 119 -27.54 2.87 -17.11
C GLY A 119 -27.38 1.64 -16.22
N PHE A 120 -26.17 1.11 -16.08
CA PHE A 120 -25.91 -0.07 -15.26
C PHE A 120 -26.03 0.27 -13.77
N GLY A 121 -26.57 -0.66 -12.98
CA GLY A 121 -26.66 -0.52 -11.53
C GLY A 121 -25.30 -0.67 -10.83
N LEU A 122 -25.23 -0.19 -9.58
CA LEU A 122 -24.02 -0.19 -8.74
C LEU A 122 -23.26 -1.51 -8.74
N ILE A 123 -23.96 -2.61 -8.45
CA ILE A 123 -23.35 -3.93 -8.30
C ILE A 123 -22.75 -4.41 -9.62
N ALA A 124 -23.47 -4.23 -10.73
CA ALA A 124 -22.98 -4.63 -12.05
C ALA A 124 -21.71 -3.88 -12.43
N THR A 125 -21.66 -2.58 -12.16
CA THR A 125 -20.49 -1.75 -12.42
C THR A 125 -19.29 -2.15 -11.55
N ILE A 126 -19.50 -2.38 -10.25
CA ILE A 126 -18.43 -2.86 -9.34
C ILE A 126 -17.85 -4.18 -9.85
N LEU A 127 -18.70 -5.15 -10.18
CA LEU A 127 -18.25 -6.45 -10.66
C LEU A 127 -17.48 -6.33 -11.99
N ALA A 128 -17.96 -5.52 -12.93
CA ALA A 128 -17.29 -5.32 -14.21
C ALA A 128 -15.88 -4.73 -14.03
N VAL A 129 -15.73 -3.72 -13.17
CA VAL A 129 -14.44 -3.07 -12.91
C VAL A 129 -13.49 -4.00 -12.15
N LEU A 130 -13.98 -4.78 -11.19
CA LEU A 130 -13.18 -5.78 -10.49
C LEU A 130 -12.69 -6.87 -11.44
N VAL A 131 -13.56 -7.39 -12.30
CA VAL A 131 -13.18 -8.39 -13.32
C VAL A 131 -12.13 -7.81 -14.26
N MET A 132 -12.31 -6.56 -14.72
CA MET A 132 -11.33 -5.89 -15.58
C MET A 132 -9.95 -5.79 -14.90
N GLY A 133 -9.90 -5.38 -13.63
CA GLY A 133 -8.66 -5.31 -12.86
C GLY A 133 -7.98 -6.68 -12.71
N VAL A 134 -8.75 -7.73 -12.40
CA VAL A 134 -8.25 -9.11 -12.32
C VAL A 134 -7.69 -9.58 -13.65
N VAL A 135 -8.39 -9.32 -14.76
CA VAL A 135 -7.92 -9.66 -16.11
C VAL A 135 -6.61 -8.94 -16.41
N PHE A 136 -6.50 -7.65 -16.11
CA PHE A 136 -5.25 -6.89 -16.28
C PHE A 136 -4.10 -7.50 -15.48
N GLY A 137 -4.34 -7.87 -14.22
CA GLY A 137 -3.34 -8.51 -13.37
C GLY A 137 -2.90 -9.88 -13.91
N ILE A 138 -3.87 -10.73 -14.31
CA ILE A 138 -3.59 -12.06 -14.88
C ILE A 138 -2.78 -11.93 -16.16
N VAL A 139 -3.16 -11.04 -17.07
CA VAL A 139 -2.45 -10.85 -18.35
C VAL A 139 -1.01 -10.40 -18.09
N GLN A 140 -0.80 -9.39 -17.25
CA GLN A 140 0.55 -8.89 -16.96
C GLN A 140 1.41 -9.95 -16.24
N GLY A 141 0.86 -10.61 -15.22
CA GLY A 141 1.57 -11.68 -14.50
C GLY A 141 1.90 -12.88 -15.39
N THR A 142 0.98 -13.28 -16.26
CA THR A 142 1.20 -14.37 -17.22
C THR A 142 2.27 -13.99 -18.23
N ILE A 143 2.24 -12.76 -18.77
CA ILE A 143 3.25 -12.33 -19.74
C ILE A 143 4.65 -12.33 -19.11
N SER A 144 4.79 -11.74 -17.92
CA SER A 144 6.08 -11.69 -17.23
C SER A 144 6.62 -13.09 -16.91
N THR A 145 5.79 -13.98 -16.37
CA THR A 145 6.21 -15.33 -15.98
C THR A 145 6.44 -16.27 -17.18
N ARG A 146 5.54 -16.26 -18.18
CA ARG A 146 5.59 -17.22 -19.30
C ARG A 146 6.65 -16.88 -20.34
N PHE A 147 6.86 -15.59 -20.61
CA PHE A 147 7.84 -15.11 -21.58
C PHE A 147 9.17 -14.68 -20.93
N ARG A 148 9.27 -14.77 -19.58
CA ARG A 148 10.46 -14.38 -18.81
C ARG A 148 10.89 -12.94 -19.10
N LEU A 149 9.90 -12.06 -19.22
CA LEU A 149 10.12 -10.63 -19.41
C LEU A 149 10.18 -9.94 -18.05
N GLU A 150 11.10 -8.99 -17.92
CA GLU A 150 11.21 -8.15 -16.72
C GLU A 150 9.87 -7.45 -16.42
N PRO A 151 9.34 -7.54 -15.19
CA PRO A 151 8.02 -6.99 -14.83
C PRO A 151 7.87 -5.51 -15.19
N PHE A 152 8.95 -4.73 -15.08
CA PHE A 152 8.97 -3.33 -15.45
C PHE A 152 8.54 -3.08 -16.91
N ILE A 153 9.01 -3.88 -17.86
CA ILE A 153 8.69 -3.71 -19.28
C ILE A 153 7.22 -4.06 -19.52
N VAL A 154 6.75 -5.16 -18.93
CA VAL A 154 5.37 -5.62 -19.07
C VAL A 154 4.41 -4.59 -18.48
N THR A 155 4.72 -4.04 -17.31
CA THR A 155 3.83 -3.06 -16.65
C THR A 155 3.91 -1.67 -17.25
N LEU A 156 5.04 -1.29 -17.86
CA LEU A 156 5.11 -0.08 -18.67
C LEU A 156 4.25 -0.20 -19.95
N ALA A 157 4.26 -1.36 -20.62
CA ALA A 157 3.37 -1.62 -21.74
C ALA A 157 1.90 -1.66 -21.30
N GLY A 158 1.61 -2.31 -20.18
CA GLY A 158 0.27 -2.36 -19.57
C GLY A 158 -0.25 -0.97 -19.18
N LEU A 159 0.61 -0.10 -18.67
CA LEU A 159 0.32 1.30 -18.38
C LEU A 159 -0.18 2.03 -19.64
N GLN A 160 0.55 1.90 -20.76
CA GLN A 160 0.20 2.54 -22.01
C GLN A 160 -1.09 1.96 -22.61
N ALA A 161 -1.28 0.65 -22.50
CA ALA A 161 -2.51 -0.02 -22.92
C ALA A 161 -3.73 0.48 -22.12
N ALA A 162 -3.63 0.53 -20.78
CA ALA A 162 -4.70 1.03 -19.92
C ALA A 162 -5.05 2.50 -20.22
N ARG A 163 -4.05 3.36 -20.46
CA ARG A 163 -4.27 4.75 -20.88
C ARG A 163 -4.98 4.84 -22.23
N GLY A 164 -4.52 4.07 -23.22
CA GLY A 164 -5.14 4.03 -24.56
C GLY A 164 -6.59 3.57 -24.50
N LEU A 165 -6.87 2.50 -23.73
CA LEU A 165 -8.22 2.01 -23.50
C LEU A 165 -9.09 3.06 -22.79
N ALA A 166 -8.55 3.77 -21.79
CA ALA A 166 -9.28 4.81 -21.10
C ALA A 166 -9.70 5.94 -22.06
N LEU A 167 -8.81 6.35 -22.97
CA LEU A 167 -9.11 7.35 -24.00
C LEU A 167 -10.17 6.88 -24.99
N ILE A 168 -10.12 5.60 -25.40
CA ILE A 168 -11.11 5.01 -26.31
C ILE A 168 -12.48 4.95 -25.62
N VAL A 169 -12.54 4.44 -24.38
CA VAL A 169 -13.79 4.30 -23.63
C VAL A 169 -14.39 5.65 -23.27
N SER A 170 -13.56 6.66 -23.02
CA SER A 170 -14.05 8.02 -22.74
C SER A 170 -14.41 8.83 -23.98
N GLY A 171 -14.18 8.29 -25.18
CA GLY A 171 -14.32 9.05 -26.43
C GLY A 171 -13.40 10.28 -26.48
N ASN A 172 -12.25 10.22 -25.78
CA ASN A 172 -11.31 11.33 -25.60
C ASN A 172 -11.96 12.58 -24.94
N GLN A 173 -12.96 12.38 -24.08
CA GLN A 173 -13.64 13.43 -23.34
C GLN A 173 -13.56 13.21 -21.83
N TYR A 174 -13.78 14.27 -21.07
CA TYR A 174 -13.97 14.20 -19.62
C TYR A 174 -15.40 13.76 -19.31
N ILE A 175 -15.55 12.74 -18.47
CA ILE A 175 -16.85 12.27 -18.00
C ILE A 175 -17.06 12.78 -16.58
N ASN A 176 -17.96 13.76 -16.42
CA ASN A 176 -18.34 14.26 -15.11
C ASN A 176 -19.50 13.43 -14.55
N ILE A 177 -19.35 12.95 -13.33
CA ILE A 177 -20.39 12.16 -12.64
C ILE A 177 -21.32 13.11 -11.90
N SER A 178 -22.58 13.13 -12.32
CA SER A 178 -23.69 13.79 -11.63
C SER A 178 -24.69 12.73 -11.17
N TYR A 179 -25.27 12.92 -9.98
CA TYR A 179 -26.18 11.95 -9.37
C TYR A 179 -27.65 12.32 -9.60
N GLY A 180 -28.50 11.31 -9.78
CA GLY A 180 -29.96 11.46 -9.87
C GLY A 180 -30.63 10.28 -10.59
N ASP A 181 -31.95 10.40 -10.79
CA ASP A 181 -32.80 9.31 -11.33
C ASP A 181 -33.07 9.41 -12.83
N GLY A 182 -32.41 10.35 -13.53
CA GLY A 182 -32.60 10.64 -14.95
C GLY A 182 -31.55 10.01 -15.87
N PRO A 183 -31.80 9.97 -17.20
CA PRO A 183 -30.83 9.49 -18.17
C PRO A 183 -29.56 10.36 -18.16
N GLY A 184 -28.39 9.73 -18.15
CA GLY A 184 -27.12 10.45 -18.04
C GLY A 184 -26.74 10.83 -16.60
N LEU A 185 -27.44 10.32 -15.59
CA LEU A 185 -27.10 10.49 -14.18
C LEU A 185 -26.73 9.15 -13.56
N ALA A 186 -25.74 9.18 -12.65
CA ALA A 186 -25.38 8.03 -11.85
C ALA A 186 -26.43 7.82 -10.74
N PRO A 187 -26.81 6.56 -10.45
CA PRO A 187 -27.73 6.26 -9.36
C PRO A 187 -27.26 6.86 -8.02
N PRO A 188 -28.13 7.50 -7.21
CA PRO A 188 -27.74 8.12 -5.94
C PRO A 188 -27.02 7.17 -4.98
N VAL A 189 -27.36 5.87 -5.02
CA VAL A 189 -26.68 4.84 -4.22
C VAL A 189 -25.16 4.74 -4.48
N PHE A 190 -24.68 5.19 -5.65
CA PHE A 190 -23.24 5.24 -5.92
C PHE A 190 -22.52 6.32 -5.11
N ALA A 191 -23.22 7.39 -4.72
CA ALA A 191 -22.65 8.47 -3.92
C ALA A 191 -22.14 7.97 -2.55
N VAL A 192 -22.75 6.90 -2.02
CA VAL A 192 -22.36 6.26 -0.76
C VAL A 192 -20.87 5.91 -0.73
N LEU A 193 -20.27 5.50 -1.84
CA LEU A 193 -18.83 5.18 -1.88
C LEU A 193 -17.93 6.42 -1.67
N GLY A 194 -18.45 7.61 -1.98
CA GLY A 194 -17.79 8.89 -1.76
C GLY A 194 -18.26 9.65 -0.51
N GLU A 195 -19.24 9.12 0.23
CA GLU A 195 -19.81 9.75 1.41
C GLU A 195 -19.01 9.44 2.69
N ARG A 196 -19.46 10.06 3.80
CA ARG A 196 -18.89 9.88 5.14
C ARG A 196 -19.94 9.27 6.07
N LEU A 197 -19.52 8.33 6.89
CA LEU A 197 -20.31 7.66 7.92
C LEU A 197 -20.05 8.28 9.29
N PHE A 198 -20.90 7.95 10.26
CA PHE A 198 -20.83 8.42 11.66
C PHE A 198 -20.84 9.95 11.75
N ASP A 199 -22.00 10.56 11.47
CA ASP A 199 -22.20 12.02 11.51
C ASP A 199 -21.17 12.80 10.67
N ASN A 200 -20.95 12.33 9.44
CA ASN A 200 -20.06 12.96 8.46
C ASN A 200 -18.56 12.98 8.87
N THR A 201 -18.14 12.08 9.77
CA THR A 201 -16.78 12.06 10.32
C THR A 201 -15.83 11.16 9.53
N VAL A 202 -16.25 9.94 9.17
CA VAL A 202 -15.35 8.92 8.62
C VAL A 202 -15.69 8.62 7.17
N PRO A 203 -14.80 8.88 6.19
CA PRO A 203 -15.04 8.52 4.80
C PRO A 203 -15.23 7.01 4.63
N VAL A 204 -16.20 6.58 3.82
CA VAL A 204 -16.46 5.16 3.52
C VAL A 204 -15.21 4.46 2.97
N ALA A 205 -14.42 5.17 2.14
CA ALA A 205 -13.14 4.69 1.63
C ALA A 205 -12.17 4.23 2.73
N THR A 206 -12.22 4.86 3.92
CA THR A 206 -11.38 4.49 5.07
C THR A 206 -11.75 3.13 5.63
N ILE A 207 -13.05 2.84 5.71
CA ILE A 207 -13.54 1.54 6.20
C ILE A 207 -13.14 0.45 5.22
N VAL A 208 -13.31 0.70 3.92
CA VAL A 208 -12.86 -0.22 2.86
C VAL A 208 -11.36 -0.45 2.98
N PHE A 209 -10.56 0.60 3.13
CA PHE A 209 -9.11 0.49 3.31
C PHE A 209 -8.73 -0.36 4.53
N ILE A 210 -9.32 -0.10 5.70
CA ILE A 210 -9.06 -0.87 6.92
C ILE A 210 -9.46 -2.35 6.73
N ALA A 211 -10.59 -2.61 6.08
CA ALA A 211 -11.02 -3.97 5.79
C ALA A 211 -10.02 -4.71 4.88
N PHE A 212 -9.56 -4.08 3.79
CA PHE A 212 -8.52 -4.64 2.93
C PHE A 212 -7.19 -4.82 3.65
N ALA A 213 -6.80 -3.87 4.51
CA ALA A 213 -5.58 -3.97 5.31
C ALA A 213 -5.65 -5.16 6.28
N ALA A 214 -6.78 -5.35 6.95
CA ALA A 214 -7.01 -6.49 7.82
C ALA A 214 -6.96 -7.81 7.05
N ILE A 215 -7.63 -7.90 5.90
CA ILE A 215 -7.59 -9.08 5.04
C ILE A 215 -6.16 -9.38 4.59
N ALA A 216 -5.43 -8.39 4.07
CA ALA A 216 -4.07 -8.56 3.61
C ALA A 216 -3.12 -9.00 4.74
N THR A 217 -3.28 -8.42 5.94
CA THR A 217 -2.50 -8.80 7.13
C THR A 217 -2.74 -10.27 7.49
N VAL A 218 -4.00 -10.71 7.52
CA VAL A 218 -4.35 -12.12 7.78
C VAL A 218 -3.76 -13.01 6.69
N VAL A 219 -3.95 -12.65 5.41
CA VAL A 219 -3.45 -13.43 4.26
C VAL A 219 -1.93 -13.59 4.31
N LEU A 220 -1.17 -12.50 4.48
CA LEU A 220 0.29 -12.54 4.45
C LEU A 220 0.89 -13.21 5.69
N ASN A 221 0.33 -12.98 6.88
CA ASN A 221 0.95 -13.44 8.12
C ASN A 221 0.48 -14.83 8.58
N THR A 222 -0.72 -15.26 8.19
CA THR A 222 -1.32 -16.48 8.75
C THR A 222 -1.54 -17.59 7.73
N THR A 223 -1.60 -17.28 6.42
CA THR A 223 -1.96 -18.30 5.42
C THR A 223 -0.73 -18.97 4.80
N ARG A 224 -0.95 -20.14 4.17
CA ARG A 224 0.07 -20.81 3.36
C ARG A 224 0.51 -19.96 2.17
N PHE A 225 -0.42 -19.24 1.55
CA PHE A 225 -0.12 -18.36 0.42
C PHE A 225 0.92 -17.31 0.78
N GLY A 226 0.77 -16.63 1.93
CA GLY A 226 1.76 -15.67 2.42
C GLY A 226 3.17 -16.26 2.49
N ARG A 227 3.31 -17.49 3.00
CA ARG A 227 4.60 -18.20 3.08
C ARG A 227 5.22 -18.59 1.73
N TYR A 228 4.44 -18.68 0.66
CA TYR A 228 4.96 -18.94 -0.69
C TYR A 228 5.36 -17.66 -1.43
N VAL A 229 4.79 -16.52 -1.02
CA VAL A 229 5.02 -15.24 -1.66
C VAL A 229 6.28 -14.57 -1.10
N PHE A 230 6.57 -14.71 0.20
CA PHE A 230 7.84 -14.35 0.84
C PHE A 230 8.99 -15.26 0.42
#